data_AF-A0A7K4D8X2-F1
#
_entry.id   AF-A0A7K4D8X2-F1
#
_cell.length_a   1.000
_cell.length_b   1.000
_cell.length_c   1.000
_cell.angle_alpha   90.00
_cell.angle_beta   90.00
_cell.angle_gamma   90.00
#
_symmetry.space_group_name_H-M   'P 1'
#
loop_
_entity.id
_entity.type
_entity.pdbx_description
1 polymer ?
#
loop_
_entity_poly.entity_id
_entity_poly.type
_entity_poly.pdbx_seq_one_letter_code
_entity_poly.pdbx_strand_id
1 'polypeptide(L)'
;MALTDEFKEFYKDRDSDYPHWPKRIFTIAVFCKENFSPKTIPSYVETEIGLPLEEVNKMNISSGVFYAYTDKEVRSRKIKDVSRYARGNCRQCMDFTGDFADIAVGSVGTPAGWSTVILRTKEAKALFKKLVDYDLIEVSDNVEMEELNKVIDLNNKQAKKSIKLAQDKGFKLPFVDLEKDDNLEGFIEKGHKKAFMNLEKEILQPGLCVACGTCALACPCYNIEILEDGRPYAINKCLPDCGCCYMSCPRTHSFKNILLKEQEEPKIVAARAKNPSAHSQDGGVITALLTFGLKNEIFSKAVVAKTDSKWRAYPFITNDPSFIKKAAGSKYTIIPQVYGLKFGR
;
A
#
# COMPACT_ATOMS: atom_id res chain seq x y z
N MET A 1 -1.57 14.64 0.85
CA MET A 1 -0.98 15.96 1.16
C MET A 1 0.10 16.40 0.20
N ALA A 2 1.16 15.63 -0.09
CA ALA A 2 2.21 16.07 -1.04
C ALA A 2 1.73 16.39 -2.49
N LEU A 3 0.46 16.13 -2.78
CA LEU A 3 -0.19 16.34 -4.07
C LEU A 3 -1.33 17.36 -4.02
N THR A 4 -1.64 17.92 -2.85
CA THR A 4 -2.69 18.96 -2.74
C THR A 4 -2.17 20.27 -3.32
N ASP A 5 -3.08 21.13 -3.75
CA ASP A 5 -2.71 22.36 -4.44
C ASP A 5 -2.04 23.35 -3.47
N GLU A 6 -2.44 23.37 -2.20
CA GLU A 6 -1.80 24.17 -1.15
C GLU A 6 -0.33 23.77 -0.95
N PHE A 7 -0.05 22.46 -0.98
CA PHE A 7 1.32 21.95 -0.88
C PHE A 7 2.13 22.35 -2.12
N LYS A 8 1.58 22.19 -3.33
CA LYS A 8 2.28 22.55 -4.58
C LYS A 8 2.57 24.05 -4.66
N GLU A 9 1.58 24.89 -4.32
CA GLU A 9 1.69 26.35 -4.35
C GLU A 9 2.80 26.85 -3.42
N PHE A 10 2.90 26.28 -2.20
CA PHE A 10 3.95 26.65 -1.26
C PHE A 10 5.38 26.35 -1.77
N TYR A 11 5.55 25.30 -2.58
CA TYR A 11 6.87 24.88 -3.10
C TYR A 11 7.19 25.42 -4.49
N LYS A 12 6.28 26.16 -5.13
CA LYS A 12 6.43 26.61 -6.53
C LYS A 12 7.69 27.45 -6.78
N ASP A 13 8.13 28.22 -5.78
CA ASP A 13 9.26 29.16 -5.88
C ASP A 13 10.54 28.62 -5.20
N ARG A 14 10.48 27.42 -4.60
CA ARG A 14 11.63 26.75 -3.98
C ARG A 14 12.36 25.93 -5.03
N ASP A 15 13.05 26.68 -5.89
CA ASP A 15 13.76 26.26 -7.09
C ASP A 15 14.86 25.22 -6.81
N SER A 16 14.57 23.95 -7.13
CA SER A 16 15.56 22.93 -7.53
C SER A 16 14.80 21.65 -7.88
N ASP A 17 14.50 21.39 -9.15
CA ASP A 17 14.16 20.05 -9.68
C ASP A 17 13.36 19.13 -8.74
N TYR A 18 12.35 19.67 -8.06
CA TYR A 18 11.45 18.91 -7.20
C TYR A 18 10.67 18.00 -8.17
N PRO A 19 10.58 16.68 -7.92
CA PRO A 19 10.12 15.77 -8.96
C PRO A 19 8.79 16.29 -9.51
N HIS A 20 8.68 16.48 -10.83
CA HIS A 20 7.43 16.83 -11.48
C HIS A 20 6.41 15.77 -11.03
N TRP A 21 5.64 16.10 -10.00
CA TRP A 21 4.69 15.18 -9.44
C TRP A 21 3.72 14.83 -10.55
N PRO A 22 3.26 13.58 -10.63
CA PRO A 22 2.21 13.25 -11.57
C PRO A 22 1.08 14.25 -11.35
N LYS A 23 0.61 14.90 -12.43
CA LYS A 23 -0.52 15.84 -12.36
C LYS A 23 -1.70 15.21 -11.63
N ARG A 24 -1.86 13.90 -11.80
CA ARG A 24 -2.80 13.04 -11.09
C ARG A 24 -2.18 11.68 -10.81
N ILE A 25 -2.53 11.08 -9.68
CA ILE A 25 -2.21 9.70 -9.34
C ILE A 25 -3.52 8.93 -9.23
N PHE A 26 -3.62 7.80 -9.92
CA PHE A 26 -4.69 6.82 -9.73
C PHE A 26 -4.16 5.68 -8.85
N THR A 27 -4.89 5.36 -7.79
CA THR A 27 -4.43 4.49 -6.70
C THR A 27 -5.26 3.21 -6.62
N ILE A 28 -4.57 2.07 -6.63
CA ILE A 28 -5.18 0.75 -6.46
C ILE A 28 -4.67 0.19 -5.13
N ALA A 29 -5.57 0.01 -4.15
CA ALA A 29 -5.26 -0.69 -2.92
C ALA A 29 -5.54 -2.19 -3.05
N VAL A 30 -4.76 -2.98 -2.32
CA VAL A 30 -5.04 -4.40 -2.08
C VAL A 30 -5.49 -4.55 -0.63
N PHE A 31 -6.49 -5.38 -0.38
CA PHE A 31 -6.90 -5.67 1.00
C PHE A 31 -5.71 -6.23 1.79
N CYS A 32 -5.50 -5.70 2.99
CA CYS A 32 -4.29 -5.99 3.75
C CYS A 32 -4.59 -6.18 5.23
N LYS A 33 -4.22 -7.35 5.76
CA LYS A 33 -4.32 -7.66 7.18
C LYS A 33 -3.01 -7.40 7.92
N GLU A 34 -1.90 -7.84 7.34
CA GLU A 34 -0.58 -7.73 7.93
C GLU A 34 0.50 -7.83 6.85
N ASN A 35 1.71 -7.38 7.19
CA ASN A 35 2.87 -7.46 6.31
C ASN A 35 4.13 -7.77 7.12
N PHE A 36 5.19 -8.17 6.43
CA PHE A 36 6.41 -8.74 7.02
C PHE A 36 7.64 -7.95 6.60
N SER A 37 8.71 -8.05 7.39
CA SER A 37 9.99 -7.42 7.04
C SER A 37 10.65 -8.16 5.85
N PRO A 38 11.56 -7.52 5.10
CA PRO A 38 12.15 -8.09 3.87
C PRO A 38 12.75 -9.48 4.02
N LYS A 39 13.35 -9.78 5.18
CA LYS A 39 13.99 -11.08 5.44
C LYS A 39 13.03 -12.14 6.02
N THR A 40 11.89 -11.73 6.56
CA THR A 40 11.02 -12.60 7.36
C THR A 40 10.42 -13.76 6.56
N ILE A 41 9.73 -13.45 5.46
CA ILE A 41 9.08 -14.48 4.65
C ILE A 41 10.09 -15.35 3.90
N PRO A 42 11.15 -14.80 3.26
CA PRO A 42 12.22 -15.61 2.69
C PRO A 42 12.79 -16.63 3.69
N SER A 43 13.21 -16.18 4.88
CA SER A 43 13.74 -17.09 5.90
C SER A 43 12.69 -18.10 6.38
N TYR A 44 11.43 -17.69 6.58
CA TYR A 44 10.37 -18.62 6.98
C TYR A 44 10.13 -19.73 5.94
N VAL A 45 10.21 -19.39 4.66
CA VAL A 45 10.05 -20.36 3.57
C VAL A 45 11.20 -21.38 3.56
N GLU A 46 12.43 -20.91 3.72
CA GLU A 46 13.60 -21.79 3.74
C GLU A 46 13.64 -22.68 5.00
N THR A 47 13.39 -22.09 6.18
CA THR A 47 13.60 -22.81 7.45
C THR A 47 12.37 -23.56 7.95
N GLU A 48 11.17 -22.99 7.83
CA GLU A 48 9.94 -23.57 8.43
C GLU A 48 9.09 -24.32 7.40
N ILE A 49 9.06 -23.87 6.15
CA ILE A 49 8.39 -24.58 5.05
C ILE A 49 9.33 -25.62 4.42
N GLY A 50 10.63 -25.33 4.39
CA GLY A 50 11.67 -26.23 3.88
C GLY A 50 11.76 -26.26 2.36
N LEU A 51 11.41 -25.16 1.68
CA LEU A 51 11.56 -25.03 0.23
C LEU A 51 12.77 -24.14 -0.11
N PRO A 52 13.62 -24.53 -1.07
CA PRO A 52 14.66 -23.65 -1.58
C PRO A 52 14.03 -22.39 -2.18
N LEU A 53 14.44 -21.21 -1.71
CA LEU A 53 13.80 -19.96 -2.09
C LEU A 53 13.91 -19.68 -3.60
N GLU A 54 15.01 -20.08 -4.24
CA GLU A 54 15.19 -19.97 -5.69
C GLU A 54 14.20 -20.80 -6.52
N GLU A 55 13.62 -21.86 -5.96
CA GLU A 55 12.63 -22.70 -6.66
C GLU A 55 11.19 -22.18 -6.46
N VAL A 56 10.97 -21.21 -5.55
CA VAL A 56 9.63 -20.69 -5.26
C VAL A 56 9.18 -19.71 -6.33
N ASN A 57 8.09 -20.05 -7.01
CA ASN A 57 7.53 -19.26 -8.11
C ASN A 57 6.26 -18.48 -7.72
N LYS A 58 5.62 -18.82 -6.59
CA LYS A 58 4.40 -18.16 -6.09
C LYS A 58 4.27 -18.33 -4.58
N MET A 59 3.68 -17.33 -3.93
CA MET A 59 3.19 -17.44 -2.55
C MET A 59 1.74 -16.97 -2.50
N ASN A 60 0.92 -17.60 -1.66
CA ASN A 60 -0.47 -17.20 -1.47
C ASN A 60 -0.93 -17.30 -0.01
N ILE A 61 -1.86 -16.45 0.40
CA ILE A 61 -2.60 -16.58 1.66
C ILE A 61 -4.07 -16.67 1.29
N SER A 62 -4.69 -17.80 1.61
CA SER A 62 -6.11 -18.02 1.36
C SER A 62 -6.69 -18.88 2.47
N SER A 63 -7.91 -18.57 2.90
CA SER A 63 -8.66 -19.34 3.91
C SER A 63 -7.86 -19.68 5.17
N GLY A 64 -7.05 -18.74 5.65
CA GLY A 64 -6.24 -18.91 6.86
C GLY A 64 -5.01 -19.82 6.70
N VAL A 65 -4.57 -20.08 5.47
CA VAL A 65 -3.40 -20.90 5.16
C VAL A 65 -2.44 -20.11 4.28
N PHE A 66 -1.15 -20.15 4.63
CA PHE A 66 -0.06 -19.65 3.81
C PHE A 66 0.46 -20.80 2.94
N TYR A 67 0.63 -20.54 1.65
CA TYR A 67 1.09 -21.48 0.63
C TYR A 67 2.35 -20.95 -0.06
N ALA A 68 3.31 -21.83 -0.29
CA ALA A 68 4.48 -21.61 -1.15
C ALA A 68 4.51 -22.69 -2.24
N TYR A 69 4.70 -22.25 -3.49
CA TYR A 69 4.63 -23.10 -4.69
C TYR A 69 5.99 -23.13 -5.39
N THR A 70 6.40 -24.32 -5.80
CA THR A 70 7.47 -24.55 -6.78
C THR A 70 6.88 -25.25 -8.00
N ASP A 71 7.69 -25.54 -9.03
CA ASP A 71 7.25 -26.34 -10.17
C ASP A 71 7.01 -27.82 -9.80
N LYS A 72 7.58 -28.28 -8.68
CA LYS A 72 7.55 -29.68 -8.25
C LYS A 72 6.49 -29.94 -7.19
N GLU A 73 6.26 -29.01 -6.27
CA GLU A 73 5.41 -29.23 -5.11
C GLU A 73 4.78 -27.93 -4.56
N VAL A 74 3.79 -28.11 -3.69
CA VAL A 74 3.17 -27.03 -2.91
C VAL A 74 3.24 -27.39 -1.44
N ARG A 75 3.75 -26.48 -0.62
CA ARG A 75 3.76 -26.63 0.83
C ARG A 75 2.98 -25.52 1.51
N SER A 76 2.43 -25.83 2.67
CA SER A 76 1.57 -24.90 3.40
C SER A 76 1.75 -24.92 4.90
N ARG A 77 1.42 -23.80 5.55
CA ARG A 77 1.38 -23.62 7.01
C ARG A 77 0.14 -22.83 7.40
N LYS A 78 -0.36 -23.03 8.61
CA LYS A 78 -1.48 -22.23 9.13
C LYS A 78 -1.04 -20.78 9.24
N ILE A 79 -1.89 -19.83 8.84
CA ILE A 79 -1.50 -18.41 8.83
C ILE A 79 -1.07 -17.92 10.21
N LYS A 80 -1.70 -18.43 11.28
CA LYS A 80 -1.35 -18.10 12.67
C LYS A 80 0.14 -18.32 12.99
N ASP A 81 0.77 -19.29 12.34
CA ASP A 81 2.18 -19.62 12.57
C ASP A 81 3.10 -18.61 11.88
N VAL A 82 2.63 -17.97 10.81
CA VAL A 82 3.32 -16.90 10.09
C VAL A 82 3.04 -15.54 10.74
N SER A 83 1.80 -15.26 11.15
CA SER A 83 1.36 -13.97 11.74
C SER A 83 2.16 -13.55 13.00
N ARG A 84 2.81 -14.50 13.69
CA ARG A 84 3.71 -14.18 14.81
C ARG A 84 4.90 -13.33 14.39
N TYR A 85 5.32 -13.41 13.12
CA TYR A 85 6.42 -12.65 12.54
C TYR A 85 5.97 -11.35 11.84
N ALA A 86 4.67 -11.06 11.84
CA ALA A 86 4.17 -9.81 11.27
C ALA A 86 4.70 -8.59 12.01
N ARG A 87 4.84 -7.48 11.28
CA ARG A 87 5.37 -6.24 11.84
C ARG A 87 4.45 -5.67 12.92
N GLY A 88 5.02 -5.19 14.02
CA GLY A 88 4.25 -4.71 15.17
C GLY A 88 3.28 -3.57 14.85
N ASN A 89 3.66 -2.66 13.95
CA ASN A 89 2.81 -1.55 13.51
C ASN A 89 1.56 -2.01 12.72
N CYS A 90 1.59 -3.15 12.03
CA CYS A 90 0.40 -3.70 11.37
C CYS A 90 -0.71 -3.99 12.38
N ARG A 91 -0.35 -4.36 13.62
CA ARG A 91 -1.31 -4.61 14.70
C ARG A 91 -2.04 -3.35 15.18
N GLN A 92 -1.62 -2.16 14.74
CA GLN A 92 -2.24 -0.87 15.05
C GLN A 92 -2.93 -0.26 13.81
N CYS A 93 -3.00 -0.98 12.69
CA CYS A 93 -3.62 -0.49 11.46
C CYS A 93 -5.14 -0.67 11.51
N MET A 94 -5.90 0.42 11.42
CA MET A 94 -7.37 0.42 11.34
C MET A 94 -7.89 0.53 9.89
N ASP A 95 -7.05 0.19 8.92
CA ASP A 95 -7.41 0.23 7.51
C ASP A 95 -7.11 -1.14 6.90
N PHE A 96 -8.17 -1.86 6.53
CA PHE A 96 -8.11 -3.16 5.86
C PHE A 96 -8.30 -3.03 4.35
N THR A 97 -9.13 -2.06 3.91
CA THR A 97 -9.58 -1.96 2.52
C THR A 97 -8.91 -0.84 1.72
N GLY A 98 -7.93 -0.14 2.30
CA GLY A 98 -7.27 0.99 1.68
C GLY A 98 -8.24 2.13 1.41
N ASP A 99 -8.77 2.74 2.48
CA ASP A 99 -9.91 3.68 2.42
C ASP A 99 -9.66 4.90 1.52
N PHE A 100 -8.40 5.29 1.35
CA PHE A 100 -7.99 6.44 0.53
C PHE A 100 -7.79 6.13 -0.97
N ALA A 101 -7.91 4.86 -1.39
CA ALA A 101 -7.64 4.47 -2.76
C ALA A 101 -8.85 4.67 -3.68
N ASP A 102 -8.60 5.04 -4.94
CA ASP A 102 -9.62 5.15 -5.99
C ASP A 102 -10.40 3.83 -6.14
N ILE A 103 -9.66 2.73 -6.12
CA ILE A 103 -10.18 1.37 -6.16
C ILE A 103 -9.44 0.50 -5.13
N ALA A 104 -10.16 -0.40 -4.48
CA ALA A 104 -9.56 -1.46 -3.67
C ALA A 104 -10.02 -2.83 -4.13
N VAL A 105 -9.13 -3.82 -4.05
CA VAL A 105 -9.36 -5.18 -4.53
C VAL A 105 -8.86 -6.19 -3.50
N GLY A 106 -9.64 -7.24 -3.23
CA GLY A 106 -9.20 -8.37 -2.42
C GLY A 106 -10.17 -9.54 -2.45
N SER A 107 -9.75 -10.68 -1.91
CA SER A 107 -10.47 -11.95 -2.06
C SER A 107 -11.64 -12.16 -1.09
N VAL A 108 -11.62 -11.51 0.08
CA VAL A 108 -12.65 -11.70 1.12
C VAL A 108 -14.02 -11.30 0.61
N GLY A 109 -15.03 -12.14 0.87
CA GLY A 109 -16.40 -11.92 0.44
C GLY A 109 -16.73 -12.46 -0.95
N THR A 110 -15.78 -13.16 -1.59
CA THR A 110 -15.97 -13.76 -2.92
C THR A 110 -15.36 -15.17 -3.02
N PRO A 111 -15.87 -16.03 -3.90
CA PRO A 111 -15.30 -17.37 -4.10
C PRO A 111 -13.91 -17.34 -4.74
N ALA A 112 -13.18 -18.44 -4.65
CA ALA A 112 -11.85 -18.57 -5.26
C ALA A 112 -11.87 -18.22 -6.76
N GLY A 113 -10.90 -17.41 -7.19
CA GLY A 113 -10.82 -16.92 -8.57
C GLY A 113 -11.65 -15.65 -8.85
N TRP A 114 -12.36 -15.14 -7.85
CA TRP A 114 -13.00 -13.83 -7.87
C TRP A 114 -12.32 -12.88 -6.87
N SER A 115 -12.58 -11.59 -7.03
CA SER A 115 -12.20 -10.54 -6.10
C SER A 115 -13.41 -9.69 -5.76
N THR A 116 -13.53 -9.29 -4.50
CA THR A 116 -14.28 -8.10 -4.09
C THR A 116 -13.55 -6.86 -4.59
N VAL A 117 -14.28 -5.98 -5.25
CA VAL A 117 -13.80 -4.71 -5.78
C VAL A 117 -14.63 -3.57 -5.19
N ILE A 118 -13.96 -2.61 -4.56
CA ILE A 118 -14.55 -1.40 -3.98
C ILE A 118 -14.15 -0.20 -4.85
N LEU A 119 -15.10 0.39 -5.55
CA LEU A 119 -14.93 1.53 -6.45
C LEU A 119 -15.36 2.82 -5.73
N ARG A 120 -14.40 3.70 -5.41
CA ARG A 120 -14.68 4.93 -4.63
C ARG A 120 -14.87 6.14 -5.53
N THR A 121 -13.91 6.42 -6.41
CA THR A 121 -13.92 7.65 -7.23
C THR A 121 -14.69 7.49 -8.53
N LYS A 122 -15.15 8.62 -9.09
CA LYS A 122 -15.82 8.66 -10.40
C LYS A 122 -14.96 8.02 -11.49
N GLU A 123 -13.66 8.23 -11.44
CA GLU A 123 -12.72 7.71 -12.42
C GLU A 123 -12.45 6.23 -12.23
N ALA A 124 -12.48 5.72 -11.00
CA ALA A 124 -12.47 4.28 -10.77
C ALA A 124 -13.71 3.62 -11.38
N LYS A 125 -14.90 4.19 -11.12
CA LYS A 125 -16.18 3.70 -11.67
C LYS A 125 -16.16 3.74 -13.21
N ALA A 126 -15.67 4.83 -13.81
CA ALA A 126 -15.58 4.98 -15.27
C ALA A 126 -14.57 4.02 -15.91
N LEU A 127 -13.37 3.87 -15.33
CA LEU A 127 -12.38 2.92 -15.81
C LEU A 127 -12.89 1.48 -15.71
N PHE A 128 -13.46 1.11 -14.57
CA PHE A 128 -14.02 -0.21 -14.36
C PHE A 128 -15.14 -0.53 -15.35
N LYS A 129 -16.05 0.43 -15.61
CA LYS A 129 -17.09 0.29 -16.63
C LYS A 129 -16.51 0.01 -18.01
N LYS A 130 -15.44 0.69 -18.42
CA LYS A 130 -14.77 0.40 -19.70
C LYS A 130 -14.30 -1.06 -19.78
N LEU A 131 -13.76 -1.64 -18.71
CA LEU A 131 -13.35 -3.05 -18.73
C LEU A 131 -14.54 -4.00 -18.91
N VAL A 132 -15.71 -3.65 -18.36
CA VAL A 132 -16.97 -4.41 -18.57
C VAL A 132 -17.43 -4.26 -20.02
N ASP A 133 -17.48 -3.03 -20.54
CA ASP A 133 -17.96 -2.73 -21.90
C ASP A 133 -17.09 -3.40 -22.98
N TYR A 134 -15.77 -3.51 -22.74
CA TYR A 134 -14.81 -4.21 -23.62
C TYR A 134 -14.73 -5.72 -23.33
N ASP A 135 -15.60 -6.25 -22.47
CA ASP A 135 -15.70 -7.68 -22.16
C ASP A 135 -14.41 -8.30 -21.60
N LEU A 136 -13.62 -7.51 -20.85
CA LEU A 136 -12.33 -7.93 -20.30
C LEU A 136 -12.44 -8.55 -18.90
N ILE A 137 -13.52 -8.24 -18.19
CA ILE A 137 -13.83 -8.73 -16.86
C ILE A 137 -15.27 -9.24 -16.79
N GLU A 138 -15.49 -10.26 -15.97
CA GLU A 138 -16.81 -10.67 -15.51
C GLU A 138 -17.11 -9.96 -14.19
N VAL A 139 -18.38 -9.58 -13.98
CA VAL A 139 -18.85 -8.87 -12.79
C VAL A 139 -20.10 -9.57 -12.24
N SER A 140 -20.22 -9.60 -10.93
CA SER A 140 -21.38 -10.09 -10.20
C SER A 140 -21.64 -9.19 -9.00
N ASP A 141 -22.91 -9.02 -8.63
CA ASP A 141 -23.29 -8.30 -7.39
C ASP A 141 -23.23 -9.21 -6.15
N ASN A 142 -22.90 -10.50 -6.32
CA ASN A 142 -22.81 -11.48 -5.24
C ASN A 142 -21.51 -11.30 -4.45
N VAL A 143 -21.52 -10.38 -3.50
CA VAL A 143 -20.47 -10.19 -2.50
C VAL A 143 -21.02 -10.54 -1.12
N GLU A 144 -20.36 -11.45 -0.41
CA GLU A 144 -20.70 -11.83 0.97
C GLU A 144 -20.30 -10.71 1.93
N MET A 145 -21.12 -9.67 2.01
CA MET A 145 -20.86 -8.45 2.79
C MET A 145 -20.71 -8.73 4.29
N GLU A 146 -21.41 -9.74 4.81
CA GLU A 146 -21.26 -10.14 6.22
C GLU A 146 -19.84 -10.65 6.51
N GLU A 147 -19.25 -11.44 5.61
CA GLU A 147 -17.89 -11.93 5.74
C GLU A 147 -16.88 -10.79 5.67
N LEU A 148 -17.03 -9.90 4.68
CA LEU A 148 -16.17 -8.74 4.51
C LEU A 148 -16.19 -7.83 5.76
N ASN A 149 -17.39 -7.47 6.22
CA ASN A 149 -17.57 -6.63 7.40
C ASN A 149 -17.00 -7.29 8.66
N LYS A 150 -17.18 -8.61 8.81
CA LYS A 150 -16.60 -9.37 9.92
C LYS A 150 -15.07 -9.28 9.94
N VAL A 151 -14.40 -9.39 8.79
CA VAL A 151 -12.93 -9.26 8.72
C VAL A 151 -12.46 -7.83 9.03
N ILE A 152 -13.17 -6.82 8.51
CA ILE A 152 -12.92 -5.41 8.82
C ILE A 152 -13.06 -5.15 10.32
N ASP A 153 -14.13 -5.65 10.94
CA ASP A 153 -14.37 -5.52 12.38
C ASP A 153 -13.29 -6.20 13.22
N LEU A 154 -12.89 -7.41 12.83
CA LEU A 154 -11.79 -8.11 13.51
C LEU A 154 -10.48 -7.33 13.38
N ASN A 155 -10.22 -6.71 12.23
CA ASN A 155 -9.09 -5.81 12.06
C ASN A 155 -9.13 -4.61 13.00
N ASN A 156 -10.25 -3.90 13.02
CA ASN A 156 -10.43 -2.73 13.85
C ASN A 156 -10.39 -3.05 15.35
N LYS A 157 -10.96 -4.19 15.78
CA LYS A 157 -10.89 -4.66 17.17
C LYS A 157 -9.45 -4.96 17.60
N GLN A 158 -8.68 -5.65 16.76
CA GLN A 158 -7.27 -5.91 17.03
C GLN A 158 -6.46 -4.61 17.14
N ALA A 159 -6.66 -3.70 16.19
CA ALA A 159 -6.01 -2.40 16.16
C ALA A 159 -6.30 -1.57 17.42
N LYS A 160 -7.58 -1.42 17.77
CA LYS A 160 -8.01 -0.71 18.99
C LYS A 160 -7.38 -1.30 20.25
N LYS A 161 -7.33 -2.63 20.38
CA LYS A 161 -6.67 -3.29 21.52
C LYS A 161 -5.18 -2.98 21.58
N SER A 162 -4.48 -3.02 20.44
CA SER A 162 -3.05 -2.74 20.38
C SER A 162 -2.70 -1.26 20.60
N ILE A 163 -3.56 -0.35 20.12
CA ILE A 163 -3.44 1.10 20.33
C ILE A 163 -3.62 1.42 21.80
N LYS A 164 -4.70 0.92 22.42
CA LYS A 164 -4.98 1.11 23.84
C LYS A 164 -3.81 0.62 24.71
N LEU A 165 -3.30 -0.59 24.44
CA LEU A 165 -2.15 -1.13 25.17
C LEU A 165 -0.90 -0.23 25.07
N ALA A 166 -0.67 0.41 23.91
CA ALA A 166 0.45 1.33 23.73
C ALA A 166 0.24 2.63 24.51
N GLN A 167 -0.97 3.20 24.47
CA GLN A 167 -1.34 4.40 25.22
C GLN A 167 -1.28 4.16 26.74
N ASP A 168 -1.77 3.01 27.23
CA ASP A 168 -1.69 2.61 28.64
C ASP A 168 -0.24 2.50 29.14
N LYS A 169 0.71 2.25 28.22
CA LYS A 169 2.16 2.21 28.49
C LYS A 169 2.85 3.57 28.27
N GLY A 170 2.11 4.63 27.98
CA GLY A 170 2.64 5.98 27.77
C GLY A 170 3.26 6.24 26.39
N PHE A 171 3.07 5.34 25.42
CA PHE A 171 3.54 5.59 24.05
C PHE A 171 2.60 6.55 23.32
N LYS A 172 3.18 7.54 22.62
CA LYS A 172 2.45 8.44 21.72
C LYS A 172 2.25 7.78 20.36
N LEU A 173 1.07 7.98 19.78
CA LEU A 173 0.67 7.46 18.48
C LEU A 173 0.08 8.62 17.67
N PRO A 174 0.91 9.47 17.04
CA PRO A 174 0.44 10.73 16.45
C PRO A 174 -0.74 10.57 15.47
N PHE A 175 -0.73 9.55 14.62
CA PHE A 175 -1.84 9.24 13.70
C PHE A 175 -3.18 8.91 14.37
N VAL A 176 -3.19 8.48 15.64
CA VAL A 176 -4.41 8.27 16.43
C VAL A 176 -4.70 9.50 17.26
N ASP A 177 -3.69 9.98 17.97
CA ASP A 177 -3.82 11.06 18.94
C ASP A 177 -4.28 12.37 18.28
N LEU A 178 -3.90 12.57 17.01
CA LEU A 178 -4.29 13.72 16.21
C LEU A 178 -5.44 13.42 15.22
N GLU A 179 -6.00 12.21 15.16
CA GLU A 179 -7.00 11.87 14.13
C GLU A 179 -8.24 12.78 14.12
N LYS A 180 -8.60 13.34 15.28
CA LYS A 180 -9.72 14.28 15.44
C LYS A 180 -9.33 15.74 15.23
N ASP A 181 -8.05 16.04 15.07
CA ASP A 181 -7.58 17.39 14.74
C ASP A 181 -7.88 17.65 13.26
N ASP A 182 -8.83 18.55 13.00
CA ASP A 182 -9.18 18.97 11.64
C ASP A 182 -8.52 20.28 11.22
N ASN A 183 -7.63 20.84 12.06
CA ASN A 183 -6.86 22.05 11.76
C ASN A 183 -5.66 21.72 10.85
N LEU A 184 -5.95 21.50 9.57
CA LEU A 184 -4.95 21.20 8.55
C LEU A 184 -3.88 22.31 8.42
N GLU A 185 -4.30 23.57 8.41
CA GLU A 185 -3.40 24.72 8.31
C GLU A 185 -2.42 24.78 9.48
N GLY A 186 -2.92 24.61 10.72
CA GLY A 186 -2.10 24.57 11.92
C GLY A 186 -1.17 23.36 11.96
N PHE A 187 -1.60 22.21 11.41
CA PHE A 187 -0.71 21.05 11.22
C PHE A 187 0.44 21.37 10.25
N ILE A 188 0.14 22.02 9.12
CA ILE A 188 1.13 22.42 8.11
C ILE A 188 2.13 23.42 8.72
N GLU A 189 1.64 24.48 9.39
CA GLU A 189 2.47 25.50 10.02
C GLU A 189 3.45 24.90 11.04
N LYS A 190 2.97 24.01 11.92
CA LYS A 190 3.80 23.29 12.88
C LYS A 190 4.76 22.32 12.19
N GLY A 191 4.30 21.68 11.11
CA GLY A 191 5.05 20.72 10.32
C GLY A 191 6.29 21.34 9.67
N HIS A 192 6.21 22.56 9.17
CA HIS A 192 7.36 23.26 8.56
C HIS A 192 8.55 23.41 9.51
N LYS A 193 8.28 23.57 10.81
CA LYS A 193 9.32 23.67 11.86
C LYS A 193 9.96 22.32 12.20
N LYS A 194 9.61 21.23 11.49
CA LYS A 194 10.13 19.87 11.71
C LYS A 194 11.20 19.50 10.69
N ALA A 195 12.13 18.66 11.12
CA ALA A 195 13.13 18.01 10.29
C ALA A 195 12.93 16.49 10.26
N PHE A 196 13.72 15.78 9.44
CA PHE A 196 13.70 14.31 9.42
C PHE A 196 13.93 13.70 10.81
N MET A 197 14.76 14.32 11.64
CA MET A 197 15.02 13.85 13.01
C MET A 197 13.75 13.82 13.89
N ASN A 198 12.78 14.72 13.65
CA ASN A 198 11.50 14.64 14.35
C ASN A 198 10.69 13.42 13.90
N LEU A 199 10.67 13.14 12.59
CA LEU A 199 10.03 11.94 12.05
C LEU A 199 10.72 10.68 12.59
N GLU A 200 12.06 10.68 12.66
CA GLU A 200 12.84 9.58 13.23
C GLU A 200 12.45 9.29 14.67
N LYS A 201 12.45 10.33 15.52
CA LYS A 201 12.12 10.23 16.94
C LYS A 201 10.66 9.82 17.20
N GLU A 202 9.72 10.39 16.43
CA GLU A 202 8.28 10.21 16.71
C GLU A 202 7.69 8.98 16.00
N ILE A 203 8.27 8.54 14.88
CA ILE A 203 7.70 7.48 14.02
C ILE A 203 8.64 6.28 13.82
N LEU A 204 9.92 6.49 13.51
CA LEU A 204 10.82 5.38 13.19
C LEU A 204 11.27 4.63 14.45
N GLN A 205 11.81 5.36 15.44
CA GLN A 205 12.30 4.78 16.69
C GLN A 205 11.21 4.03 17.47
N PRO A 206 9.97 4.54 17.58
CA PRO A 206 8.87 3.80 18.22
C PRO A 206 8.32 2.64 17.36
N GLY A 207 8.87 2.42 16.15
CA GLY A 207 8.48 1.32 15.28
C GLY A 207 7.16 1.51 14.53
N LEU A 208 6.67 2.74 14.38
CA LEU A 208 5.38 3.06 13.73
C LEU A 208 5.48 3.14 12.21
N CYS A 209 6.69 3.33 11.67
CA CYS A 209 6.93 3.49 10.23
C CYS A 209 6.42 2.30 9.41
N VAL A 210 5.54 2.55 8.43
CA VAL A 210 5.00 1.51 7.54
C VAL A 210 5.89 1.20 6.33
N ALA A 211 7.04 1.88 6.17
CA ALA A 211 7.98 1.69 5.07
C ALA A 211 7.39 1.95 3.66
N CYS A 212 6.48 2.92 3.56
CA CYS A 212 5.81 3.27 2.29
C CYS A 212 6.67 4.12 1.34
N GLY A 213 7.75 4.74 1.84
CA GLY A 213 8.65 5.58 1.04
C GLY A 213 8.16 7.01 0.78
N THR A 214 6.99 7.41 1.28
CA THR A 214 6.44 8.76 1.06
C THR A 214 7.35 9.88 1.55
N CYS A 215 8.06 9.66 2.66
CA CYS A 215 9.03 10.63 3.17
C CYS A 215 10.17 10.91 2.19
N ALA A 216 10.71 9.85 1.56
CA ALA A 216 11.77 9.96 0.56
C ALA A 216 11.28 10.61 -0.73
N LEU A 217 10.05 10.31 -1.14
CA LEU A 217 9.43 10.94 -2.29
C LEU A 217 9.20 12.44 -2.06
N ALA A 218 8.72 12.83 -0.87
CA ALA A 218 8.44 14.22 -0.52
C ALA A 218 9.69 15.05 -0.16
N CYS A 219 10.89 14.48 -0.21
CA CYS A 219 12.10 15.17 0.25
C CYS A 219 12.70 16.08 -0.84
N PRO A 220 12.70 17.42 -0.67
CA PRO A 220 13.18 18.35 -1.70
C PRO A 220 14.66 18.24 -2.00
N CYS A 221 15.47 18.06 -0.96
CA CYS A 221 16.91 17.99 -1.09
C CYS A 221 17.42 16.56 -1.26
N TYR A 222 16.54 15.60 -1.61
CA TYR A 222 16.87 14.18 -1.77
C TYR A 222 17.66 13.60 -0.58
N ASN A 223 17.37 14.10 0.62
CA ASN A 223 18.10 13.77 1.83
C ASN A 223 17.75 12.38 2.40
N ILE A 224 16.72 11.72 1.90
CA ILE A 224 16.20 10.49 2.51
C ILE A 224 16.42 9.31 1.57
N GLU A 225 17.22 8.35 2.03
CA GLU A 225 17.47 7.08 1.37
C GLU A 225 16.66 5.96 2.04
N ILE A 226 16.16 5.00 1.25
CA ILE A 226 15.48 3.80 1.77
C ILE A 226 16.48 2.64 1.71
N LEU A 227 16.85 2.09 2.86
CA LEU A 227 17.78 0.96 2.93
C LEU A 227 17.08 -0.38 2.62
N GLU A 228 17.87 -1.46 2.51
CA GLU A 228 17.37 -2.80 2.20
C GLU A 228 16.32 -3.33 3.19
N ASP A 229 16.33 -2.86 4.43
CA ASP A 229 15.32 -3.19 5.44
C ASP A 229 14.00 -2.42 5.28
N GLY A 230 13.91 -1.58 4.25
CA GLY A 230 12.78 -0.71 3.92
C GLY A 230 12.66 0.54 4.80
N ARG A 231 13.60 0.78 5.72
CA ARG A 231 13.56 1.96 6.59
C ARG A 231 14.20 3.18 5.91
N PRO A 232 13.61 4.37 6.07
CA PRO A 232 14.20 5.61 5.60
C PRO A 232 15.29 6.12 6.55
N TYR A 233 16.35 6.72 6.00
CA TYR A 233 17.45 7.35 6.73
C TYR A 233 17.85 8.67 6.08
N ALA A 234 18.22 9.66 6.90
CA ALA A 234 18.80 10.90 6.39
C ALA A 234 20.29 10.72 6.08
N ILE A 235 20.73 11.19 4.91
CA ILE A 235 22.13 11.06 4.44
C ILE A 235 22.91 12.39 4.40
N ASN A 236 22.20 13.51 4.54
CA ASN A 236 22.66 14.89 4.45
C ASN A 236 21.90 15.80 5.44
N LYS A 237 22.21 17.10 5.42
CA LYS A 237 21.49 18.11 6.18
C LYS A 237 20.13 18.42 5.56
N CYS A 238 19.10 18.59 6.39
CA CYS A 238 17.79 19.06 5.94
C CYS A 238 17.86 20.55 5.55
N LEU A 239 17.01 20.97 4.61
CA LEU A 239 16.71 22.39 4.42
C LEU A 239 16.08 22.98 5.69
N PRO A 240 16.43 24.22 6.08
CA PRO A 240 15.73 24.94 7.15
C PRO A 240 14.23 25.05 6.85
N ASP A 241 13.40 24.95 7.90
CA ASP A 241 11.94 25.13 7.83
C ASP A 241 11.25 24.35 6.68
N CYS A 242 11.61 23.06 6.57
CA CYS A 242 11.15 22.16 5.52
C CYS A 242 9.91 21.36 5.93
N GLY A 243 10.04 20.35 6.78
CA GLY A 243 8.91 19.55 7.25
C GLY A 243 8.27 18.58 6.26
N CYS A 244 8.61 18.57 4.96
CA CYS A 244 7.88 17.81 3.93
C CYS A 244 7.67 16.33 4.28
N CYS A 245 8.74 15.68 4.76
CA CYS A 245 8.71 14.26 5.13
C CYS A 245 7.81 13.99 6.35
N TYR A 246 7.80 14.93 7.31
CA TYR A 246 6.98 14.86 8.51
C TYR A 246 5.50 15.01 8.16
N MET A 247 5.17 16.05 7.38
CA MET A 247 3.80 16.31 6.98
C MET A 247 3.27 15.17 6.09
N SER A 248 4.07 14.69 5.13
CA SER A 248 3.61 13.65 4.21
C SER A 248 3.50 12.24 4.81
N CYS A 249 3.94 12.04 6.05
CA CYS A 249 3.90 10.73 6.68
C CYS A 249 2.46 10.37 7.13
N PRO A 250 1.88 9.23 6.71
CA PRO A 250 0.56 8.82 7.19
C PRO A 250 0.54 8.39 8.67
N ARG A 251 1.70 8.42 9.34
CA ARG A 251 1.86 8.04 10.75
C ARG A 251 2.05 9.24 11.68
N THR A 252 2.29 10.43 11.13
CA THR A 252 2.27 11.69 11.91
C THR A 252 0.83 12.18 12.08
N HIS A 253 -0.05 11.92 11.11
CA HIS A 253 -1.47 12.22 11.18
C HIS A 253 -2.24 11.31 10.19
N SER A 254 -3.43 10.79 10.56
CA SER A 254 -4.18 9.87 9.69
C SER A 254 -4.93 10.57 8.56
N PHE A 255 -5.37 11.82 8.81
CA PHE A 255 -6.18 12.64 7.91
C PHE A 255 -7.50 12.00 7.45
N LYS A 256 -7.93 10.90 8.08
CA LYS A 256 -9.17 10.21 7.72
C LYS A 256 -10.36 11.16 7.79
N ASN A 257 -10.50 11.87 8.90
CA ASN A 257 -11.60 12.82 9.11
C ASN A 257 -11.52 14.08 8.24
N ILE A 258 -10.42 14.35 7.55
CA ILE A 258 -10.30 15.51 6.65
C ILE A 258 -10.54 15.06 5.21
N LEU A 259 -9.80 14.04 4.76
CA LEU A 259 -9.79 13.64 3.34
C LEU A 259 -10.93 12.69 2.96
N LEU A 260 -11.64 12.11 3.93
CA LEU A 260 -12.78 11.22 3.68
C LEU A 260 -14.15 11.86 3.98
N LYS A 261 -14.20 13.18 4.29
CA LYS A 261 -15.44 13.90 4.67
C LYS A 261 -16.50 13.89 3.56
N GLU A 262 -16.09 14.03 2.30
CA GLU A 262 -16.97 14.16 1.14
C GLU A 262 -16.66 13.10 0.09
N GLN A 263 -17.00 11.84 0.38
CA GLN A 263 -16.87 10.76 -0.59
C GLN A 263 -18.24 10.33 -1.11
N GLU A 264 -18.31 10.05 -2.41
CA GLU A 264 -19.42 9.30 -2.96
C GLU A 264 -19.49 7.92 -2.31
N GLU A 265 -20.70 7.38 -2.20
CA GLU A 265 -20.87 6.02 -1.73
C GLU A 265 -20.10 5.05 -2.64
N PRO A 266 -19.27 4.17 -2.06
CA PRO A 266 -18.49 3.24 -2.82
C PRO A 266 -19.39 2.18 -3.46
N LYS A 267 -19.12 1.84 -4.73
CA LYS A 267 -19.75 0.68 -5.36
C LYS A 267 -18.93 -0.57 -5.07
N ILE A 268 -19.54 -1.59 -4.48
CA ILE A 268 -18.90 -2.85 -4.14
C ILE A 268 -19.45 -3.95 -5.06
N VAL A 269 -18.57 -4.68 -5.74
CA VAL A 269 -18.93 -5.77 -6.67
C VAL A 269 -17.93 -6.92 -6.58
N ALA A 270 -18.33 -8.12 -7.00
CA ALA A 270 -17.42 -9.20 -7.29
C ALA A 270 -16.95 -9.09 -8.75
N ALA A 271 -15.66 -9.30 -9.02
CA ALA A 271 -15.13 -9.31 -10.37
C ALA A 271 -13.98 -10.28 -10.58
N ARG A 272 -13.81 -10.74 -11.83
CA ARG A 272 -12.62 -11.48 -12.30
C ARG A 272 -12.29 -11.12 -13.73
N ALA A 273 -11.02 -11.15 -14.10
CA ALA A 273 -10.59 -11.08 -15.49
C ALA A 273 -11.01 -12.35 -16.23
N LYS A 274 -11.42 -12.23 -17.50
CA LYS A 274 -11.74 -13.39 -18.34
C LYS A 274 -10.53 -14.26 -18.67
N ASN A 275 -9.37 -13.63 -18.80
CA ASN A 275 -8.10 -14.29 -19.12
C ASN A 275 -7.04 -13.98 -18.06
N PRO A 276 -7.22 -14.43 -16.81
CA PRO A 276 -6.26 -14.17 -15.74
C PRO A 276 -4.99 -14.98 -15.99
N SER A 277 -3.83 -14.41 -15.67
CA SER A 277 -2.58 -15.19 -15.69
C SER A 277 -2.54 -16.16 -14.50
N ALA A 278 -1.82 -17.27 -14.61
CA ALA A 278 -1.65 -18.22 -13.49
C ALA A 278 -1.00 -17.56 -12.23
N HIS A 279 -0.23 -16.50 -12.45
CA HIS A 279 0.42 -15.71 -11.41
C HIS A 279 -0.45 -14.56 -10.88
N SER A 280 -1.63 -14.32 -11.46
CA SER A 280 -2.52 -13.24 -11.02
C SER A 280 -3.01 -13.49 -9.60
N GLN A 281 -3.08 -12.41 -8.82
CA GLN A 281 -3.75 -12.42 -7.54
C GLN A 281 -5.26 -12.43 -7.75
N ASP A 282 -5.95 -13.36 -7.10
CA ASP A 282 -7.39 -13.40 -6.85
C ASP A 282 -8.25 -12.81 -7.99
N GLY A 283 -8.41 -13.56 -9.08
CA GLY A 283 -9.24 -13.13 -10.21
C GLY A 283 -8.59 -12.13 -11.17
N GLY A 284 -7.40 -11.60 -10.91
CA GLY A 284 -6.59 -10.87 -11.91
C GLY A 284 -7.13 -9.49 -12.33
N VAL A 285 -8.06 -8.93 -11.57
CA VAL A 285 -8.71 -7.63 -11.86
C VAL A 285 -7.69 -6.49 -11.93
N ILE A 286 -6.74 -6.42 -10.98
CA ILE A 286 -5.69 -5.38 -10.97
C ILE A 286 -4.83 -5.45 -12.23
N THR A 287 -4.42 -6.66 -12.63
CA THR A 287 -3.62 -6.87 -13.84
C THR A 287 -4.40 -6.41 -15.07
N ALA A 288 -5.70 -6.71 -15.16
CA ALA A 288 -6.56 -6.27 -16.26
C ALA A 288 -6.69 -4.74 -16.30
N LEU A 289 -6.95 -4.09 -15.16
CA LEU A 289 -7.07 -2.63 -15.04
C LEU A 289 -5.79 -1.91 -15.49
N LEU A 290 -4.64 -2.31 -14.97
CA LEU A 290 -3.36 -1.69 -15.31
C LEU A 290 -2.98 -1.93 -16.78
N THR A 291 -3.20 -3.16 -17.28
CA THR A 291 -2.93 -3.50 -18.68
C THR A 291 -3.81 -2.68 -19.64
N PHE A 292 -5.11 -2.61 -19.36
CA PHE A 292 -6.05 -1.84 -20.15
C PHE A 292 -5.74 -0.34 -20.09
N GLY A 293 -5.47 0.19 -18.90
CA GLY A 293 -5.15 1.60 -18.69
C GLY A 293 -3.91 2.06 -19.43
N LEU A 294 -2.84 1.25 -19.44
CA LEU A 294 -1.63 1.55 -20.22
C LEU A 294 -1.87 1.44 -21.74
N LYS A 295 -2.55 0.38 -22.20
CA LYS A 295 -2.79 0.15 -23.64
C LYS A 295 -3.66 1.22 -24.29
N ASN A 296 -4.56 1.84 -23.52
CA ASN A 296 -5.47 2.87 -24.00
C ASN A 296 -5.05 4.27 -23.55
N GLU A 297 -3.79 4.44 -23.12
CA GLU A 297 -3.20 5.73 -22.73
C GLU A 297 -3.98 6.47 -21.62
N ILE A 298 -4.77 5.74 -20.84
CA ILE A 298 -5.45 6.26 -19.64
C ILE A 298 -4.40 6.51 -18.54
N PHE A 299 -3.38 5.66 -18.48
CA PHE A 299 -2.21 5.83 -17.63
C PHE A 299 -0.98 6.00 -18.51
N SER A 300 -0.16 7.02 -18.22
CA SER A 300 1.15 7.17 -18.85
C SER A 300 2.14 6.12 -18.34
N LYS A 301 2.06 5.78 -17.04
CA LYS A 301 2.91 4.81 -16.35
C LYS A 301 2.15 4.14 -15.22
N ALA A 302 2.62 2.95 -14.83
CA ALA A 302 2.18 2.22 -13.66
C ALA A 302 3.37 1.87 -12.77
N VAL A 303 3.17 1.95 -11.46
CA VAL A 303 4.15 1.49 -10.46
C VAL A 303 3.66 0.17 -9.87
N VAL A 304 4.37 -0.93 -10.16
CA VAL A 304 4.06 -2.28 -9.70
C VAL A 304 5.17 -2.82 -8.79
N ALA A 305 4.87 -3.88 -8.04
CA ALA A 305 5.81 -4.53 -7.15
C ALA A 305 6.52 -5.69 -7.86
N LYS A 306 7.86 -5.68 -7.89
CA LYS A 306 8.68 -6.79 -8.40
C LYS A 306 9.59 -7.32 -7.30
N THR A 307 10.05 -8.54 -7.50
CA THR A 307 11.09 -9.18 -6.69
C THR A 307 12.29 -9.54 -7.57
N ASP A 308 13.47 -9.60 -6.98
CA ASP A 308 14.63 -10.25 -7.59
C ASP A 308 14.66 -11.76 -7.25
N SER A 309 15.73 -12.45 -7.67
CA SER A 309 15.92 -13.89 -7.40
C SER A 309 16.05 -14.24 -5.92
N LYS A 310 16.30 -13.25 -5.05
CA LYS A 310 16.38 -13.42 -3.59
C LYS A 310 15.10 -12.97 -2.88
N TRP A 311 14.01 -12.78 -3.61
CA TRP A 311 12.75 -12.25 -3.10
C TRP A 311 12.86 -10.86 -2.47
N ARG A 312 13.91 -10.09 -2.77
CA ARG A 312 13.99 -8.69 -2.37
C ARG A 312 13.03 -7.90 -3.24
N ALA A 313 12.03 -7.30 -2.60
CA ALA A 313 10.98 -6.59 -3.31
C ALA A 313 11.33 -5.11 -3.50
N TYR A 314 11.00 -4.57 -4.67
CA TYR A 314 11.27 -3.19 -5.04
C TYR A 314 10.13 -2.63 -5.91
N PRO A 315 9.88 -1.30 -5.84
CA PRO A 315 8.96 -0.65 -6.74
C PRO A 315 9.54 -0.65 -8.17
N PHE A 316 8.72 -0.98 -9.16
CA PHE A 316 9.09 -0.97 -10.56
C PHE A 316 8.09 -0.12 -11.35
N ILE A 317 8.58 0.89 -12.05
CA ILE A 317 7.76 1.75 -12.90
C ILE A 317 7.86 1.31 -14.36
N THR A 318 6.74 1.27 -15.06
CA THR A 318 6.68 0.83 -16.47
C THR A 318 5.53 1.51 -17.20
N ASN A 319 5.72 1.75 -18.49
CA ASN A 319 4.65 2.05 -19.45
C ASN A 319 4.35 0.85 -20.37
N ASP A 320 5.13 -0.23 -20.31
CA ASP A 320 4.91 -1.44 -21.08
C ASP A 320 3.99 -2.42 -20.31
N PRO A 321 2.80 -2.74 -20.87
CA PRO A 321 1.86 -3.70 -20.29
C PRO A 321 2.43 -5.11 -20.09
N SER A 322 3.47 -5.52 -20.83
CA SER A 322 4.10 -6.84 -20.68
C SER A 322 4.69 -7.05 -19.29
N PHE A 323 5.21 -5.99 -18.67
CA PHE A 323 5.76 -6.03 -17.31
C PHE A 323 4.69 -6.08 -16.24
N ILE A 324 3.45 -5.65 -16.51
CA ILE A 324 2.33 -5.75 -15.54
C ILE A 324 2.02 -7.22 -15.24
N LYS A 325 1.99 -8.06 -16.28
CA LYS A 325 1.79 -9.51 -16.12
C LYS A 325 2.96 -10.17 -15.37
N LYS A 326 4.19 -9.79 -15.70
CA LYS A 326 5.41 -10.30 -15.02
C LYS A 326 5.50 -9.88 -13.55
N ALA A 327 4.89 -8.75 -13.20
CA ALA A 327 4.82 -8.24 -11.83
C ALA A 327 3.60 -8.74 -11.06
N ALA A 328 2.77 -9.64 -11.63
CA ALA A 328 1.60 -10.17 -10.96
C ALA A 328 1.96 -11.02 -9.72
N GLY A 329 0.97 -11.27 -8.87
CA GLY A 329 1.10 -12.10 -7.66
C GLY A 329 1.40 -11.31 -6.40
N SER A 330 1.15 -11.93 -5.26
CA SER A 330 1.30 -11.31 -3.94
C SER A 330 2.75 -11.33 -3.46
N LYS A 331 3.17 -10.24 -2.82
CA LYS A 331 4.48 -10.11 -2.17
C LYS A 331 4.21 -9.83 -0.71
N TYR A 332 4.43 -10.81 0.15
CA TYR A 332 4.21 -10.70 1.59
C TYR A 332 5.39 -10.01 2.27
N THR A 333 5.75 -8.84 1.75
CA THR A 333 6.83 -8.03 2.28
C THR A 333 6.57 -6.55 2.01
N ILE A 334 7.34 -5.71 2.68
CA ILE A 334 7.22 -4.27 2.55
C ILE A 334 7.89 -3.79 1.27
N ILE A 335 7.24 -2.83 0.62
CA ILE A 335 7.72 -2.25 -0.63
C ILE A 335 7.44 -0.75 -0.54
N PRO A 336 8.44 0.12 -0.75
CA PRO A 336 8.23 1.56 -0.80
C PRO A 336 7.56 1.94 -2.12
N GLN A 337 6.33 1.46 -2.35
CA GLN A 337 5.64 1.53 -3.65
C GLN A 337 5.50 2.98 -4.13
N VAL A 338 5.18 3.88 -3.21
CA VAL A 338 5.00 5.31 -3.48
C VAL A 338 6.32 5.95 -3.92
N TYR A 339 7.47 5.49 -3.39
CA TYR A 339 8.79 5.98 -3.79
C TYR A 339 9.08 5.75 -5.28
N GLY A 340 8.51 4.70 -5.89
CA GLY A 340 8.66 4.43 -7.32
C GLY A 340 8.15 5.57 -8.23
N LEU A 341 7.24 6.41 -7.74
CA LEU A 341 6.74 7.59 -8.47
C LEU A 341 7.85 8.62 -8.74
N LYS A 342 8.93 8.62 -7.95
CA LYS A 342 10.11 9.48 -8.17
C LYS A 342 10.74 9.26 -9.54
N PHE A 343 10.59 8.07 -10.11
CA PHE A 343 11.15 7.67 -11.40
C PHE A 343 10.16 7.83 -12.57
N GLY A 344 9.01 8.49 -12.32
CA GLY A 344 7.88 8.57 -13.26
C GLY A 344 7.95 9.61 -14.37
N ARG A 345 9.08 10.32 -14.54
CA ARG A 345 9.27 11.40 -15.52
C ARG A 345 8.87 11.05 -16.95
#